data_AF-A0A920LK00-F1
#
_entry.id   AF-A0A920LK00-F1
#
_cell.length_a   1.000
_cell.length_b   1.000
_cell.length_c   1.000
_cell.angle_alpha   90.00
_cell.angle_beta   90.00
_cell.angle_gamma   90.00
#
_symmetry.space_group_name_H-M   'P 1'
#
loop_
_entity.id
_entity.type
_entity.pdbx_description
1 polymer ?
#
loop_
_entity_poly.entity_id
_entity_poly.type
_entity_poly.pdbx_seq_one_letter_code
_entity_poly.pdbx_strand_id
1 'polypeptide(L)'
;MSHFYIRSYRCQKILGSIIVILIIAVGFIINLNYQMMMELKKLALFMLALSQTLVDYEHDQGRKAVVEAFGDAVETTYVESVSEGPDAERAITQMARDHDLIFTTSFGYMNPTIKVAKKFKKVKFEHATGYQRADNVATYAARFYEGRHLIG
;
A
#
# COMPACT_ATOMS: atom_id res chain seq x y z
N MET A 1 -22.96 61.12 22.96
CA MET A 1 -23.49 59.79 22.58
C MET A 1 -22.71 59.07 21.46
N SER A 2 -21.70 59.68 20.83
CA SER A 2 -20.93 59.08 19.72
C SER A 2 -19.81 58.12 20.13
N HIS A 3 -19.35 58.16 21.40
CA HIS A 3 -18.18 57.38 21.83
C HIS A 3 -18.46 55.89 22.09
N PHE A 4 -19.71 55.51 22.38
CA PHE A 4 -20.11 54.13 22.65
C PHE A 4 -20.26 53.29 21.38
N TYR A 5 -20.67 53.90 20.27
CA TYR A 5 -20.93 53.21 19.00
C TYR A 5 -19.62 52.74 18.32
N ILE A 6 -18.54 53.52 18.40
CA ILE A 6 -17.24 53.18 17.77
C ILE A 6 -16.58 51.96 18.46
N ARG A 7 -16.87 51.75 19.75
CA ARG A 7 -16.30 50.66 20.56
C ARG A 7 -16.96 49.31 20.27
N SER A 8 -18.26 49.28 19.91
CA SER A 8 -18.96 48.05 19.52
C SER A 8 -18.55 47.56 18.12
N TYR A 9 -18.39 48.45 17.15
CA TYR A 9 -17.93 48.11 15.79
C TYR A 9 -16.51 47.54 15.76
N ARG A 10 -15.62 48.06 16.62
CA ARG A 10 -14.24 47.56 16.76
C ARG A 10 -14.22 46.16 17.38
N CYS A 11 -15.13 45.87 18.32
CA CYS A 11 -15.31 44.54 18.89
C CYS A 11 -15.92 43.53 17.89
N GLN A 12 -16.87 43.98 17.06
CA GLN A 12 -17.50 43.17 16.01
C GLN A 12 -16.54 42.81 14.86
N LYS A 13 -15.63 43.73 14.49
CA LYS A 13 -14.54 43.43 13.53
C LYS A 13 -13.50 42.44 14.08
N ILE A 14 -13.13 42.55 15.36
CA ILE A 14 -12.21 41.61 16.00
C ILE A 14 -12.83 40.21 16.08
N LEU A 15 -14.11 40.12 16.43
CA LEU A 15 -14.83 38.85 16.49
C LEU A 15 -14.96 38.18 15.11
N GLY A 16 -15.23 38.97 14.06
CA GLY A 16 -15.26 38.47 12.67
C GLY A 16 -13.90 37.95 12.19
N SER A 17 -12.80 38.64 12.51
CA SER A 17 -11.45 38.18 12.16
C SER A 17 -11.06 36.88 12.87
N ILE A 18 -11.47 36.67 14.12
CA ILE A 18 -11.22 35.42 14.87
C ILE A 18 -11.94 34.24 14.20
N ILE A 19 -13.19 34.44 13.74
CA ILE A 19 -13.96 33.40 13.04
C ILE A 19 -13.32 33.03 11.70
N VAL A 20 -12.83 34.01 10.93
CA VAL A 20 -12.13 33.75 9.66
C VAL A 20 -10.83 32.97 9.88
N ILE A 21 -10.06 33.31 10.92
CA ILE A 21 -8.83 32.57 11.28
C ILE A 21 -9.15 31.12 11.69
N LEU A 22 -10.23 30.91 12.44
CA LEU A 22 -10.70 29.57 12.82
C LEU A 22 -11.10 28.74 11.60
N ILE A 23 -11.82 29.32 10.63
CA ILE A 23 -12.20 28.61 9.40
C ILE A 23 -10.97 28.25 8.56
N ILE A 24 -9.99 29.15 8.45
CA ILE A 24 -8.73 28.89 7.76
C ILE A 24 -7.94 27.78 8.49
N ALA A 25 -7.87 27.82 9.82
CA ALA A 25 -7.19 26.81 10.62
C ALA A 25 -7.84 25.42 10.47
N VAL A 26 -9.18 25.35 10.50
CA VAL A 26 -9.92 24.11 10.27
C VAL A 26 -9.71 23.60 8.85
N GLY A 27 -9.77 24.48 7.85
CA GLY A 27 -9.48 24.13 6.45
C GLY A 27 -8.06 23.60 6.25
N PHE A 28 -7.08 24.17 6.96
CA PHE A 28 -5.69 23.72 6.93
C PHE A 28 -5.52 22.35 7.62
N ILE A 29 -6.19 22.11 8.75
CA ILE A 29 -6.19 20.81 9.44
C ILE A 29 -6.85 19.73 8.55
N ILE A 30 -7.95 20.06 7.89
CA ILE A 30 -8.62 19.15 6.95
C ILE A 30 -7.69 18.84 5.76
N ASN A 31 -7.03 19.85 5.19
CA ASN A 31 -6.08 19.67 4.10
C ASN A 31 -4.88 18.78 4.51
N LEU A 32 -4.31 19.02 5.70
CA LEU A 32 -3.25 18.16 6.26
C LEU A 32 -3.71 16.70 6.46
N ASN A 33 -4.94 16.50 6.93
CA ASN A 33 -5.52 15.15 7.05
C ASN A 33 -5.74 14.49 5.68
N TYR A 34 -6.17 15.23 4.66
CA TYR A 34 -6.28 14.70 3.29
C TYR A 34 -4.92 14.32 2.71
N GLN A 35 -3.89 15.15 2.94
CA GLN A 35 -2.52 14.88 2.50
C GLN A 35 -1.96 13.59 3.14
N MET A 36 -2.26 13.36 4.43
CA MET A 36 -1.84 12.16 5.15
C MET A 36 -2.62 10.90 4.73
N MET A 37 -3.86 11.05 4.28
CA MET A 37 -4.68 9.95 3.77
C MET A 37 -4.31 9.56 2.32
N MET A 38 -3.79 10.52 1.54
CA MET A 38 -3.12 10.31 0.25
C MET A 38 -1.60 10.09 0.43
N GLU A 39 -1.16 9.28 1.38
CA GLU A 39 0.17 8.69 1.18
C GLU A 39 0.11 7.75 -0.02
N LEU A 40 0.98 8.00 -1.01
CA LEU A 40 1.19 7.13 -2.16
C LEU A 40 1.46 5.71 -1.66
N LYS A 41 0.55 4.76 -1.92
CA LYS A 41 0.76 3.38 -1.48
C LYS A 41 1.78 2.75 -2.40
N LYS A 42 3.02 2.66 -1.94
CA LYS A 42 4.10 1.99 -2.69
C LYS A 42 3.88 0.49 -2.63
N LEU A 43 3.47 -0.06 -3.76
CA LEU A 43 3.14 -1.45 -3.93
C LEU A 43 4.33 -2.16 -4.61
N ALA A 44 4.96 -3.10 -3.93
CA ALA A 44 5.90 -4.02 -4.56
C ALA A 44 5.20 -5.33 -4.92
N LEU A 45 5.36 -5.77 -6.16
CA LEU A 45 5.03 -7.13 -6.58
C LEU A 45 6.33 -7.92 -6.74
N PHE A 46 6.43 -9.08 -6.11
CA PHE A 46 7.61 -9.95 -6.15
C PHE A 46 7.31 -11.21 -6.96
N MET A 47 8.08 -11.41 -8.04
CA MET A 47 7.87 -12.47 -9.04
C MET A 47 9.11 -13.41 -9.15
N LEU A 48 8.94 -14.69 -8.79
CA LEU A 48 9.68 -15.80 -9.44
C LEU A 48 8.95 -16.05 -10.76
N ALA A 49 9.52 -16.48 -11.88
CA ALA A 49 10.82 -17.10 -12.12
C ALA A 49 11.22 -16.92 -13.60
N LEU A 50 12.38 -17.48 -13.97
CA LEU A 50 12.85 -17.64 -15.35
C LEU A 50 11.73 -18.12 -16.28
N SER A 51 11.58 -17.45 -17.43
CA SER A 51 10.83 -17.91 -18.61
C SER A 51 9.30 -17.97 -18.46
N GLN A 52 8.60 -16.92 -18.92
CA GLN A 52 7.32 -17.00 -19.68
C GLN A 52 6.31 -18.07 -19.20
N THR A 53 6.12 -18.27 -17.90
CA THR A 53 5.08 -19.19 -17.42
C THR A 53 3.75 -18.44 -17.35
N LEU A 54 2.65 -19.15 -17.58
CA LEU A 54 1.30 -18.57 -17.53
C LEU A 54 1.00 -17.91 -16.17
N VAL A 55 1.56 -18.43 -15.08
CA VAL A 55 1.38 -17.90 -13.73
C VAL A 55 1.98 -16.49 -13.62
N ASP A 56 3.19 -16.29 -14.13
CA ASP A 56 3.89 -15.01 -14.07
C ASP A 56 3.18 -13.95 -14.92
N TYR A 57 2.72 -14.36 -16.11
CA TYR A 57 1.93 -13.50 -16.99
C TYR A 57 0.64 -13.02 -16.30
N GLU A 58 -0.14 -13.93 -15.71
CA GLU A 58 -1.41 -13.58 -15.04
C GLU A 58 -1.17 -12.69 -13.81
N HIS A 59 -0.07 -12.90 -13.07
CA HIS A 59 0.31 -12.01 -11.97
C HIS A 59 0.69 -10.61 -12.46
N ASP A 60 1.40 -10.47 -13.58
CA ASP A 60 1.70 -9.15 -14.17
C ASP A 60 0.44 -8.48 -14.74
N GLN A 61 -0.50 -9.24 -15.32
CA GLN A 61 -1.80 -8.68 -15.72
C GLN A 61 -2.58 -8.18 -14.52
N GLY A 62 -2.57 -8.91 -13.40
CA GLY A 62 -3.14 -8.43 -12.14
C GLY A 62 -2.50 -7.12 -11.65
N ARG A 63 -1.17 -6.99 -11.76
CA ARG A 63 -0.46 -5.73 -11.44
C ARG A 63 -0.91 -4.58 -12.34
N LYS A 64 -0.99 -4.81 -13.65
CA LYS A 64 -1.44 -3.80 -14.63
C LYS A 64 -2.87 -3.36 -14.35
N ALA A 65 -3.76 -4.29 -14.01
CA ALA A 65 -5.13 -3.97 -13.62
C ALA A 65 -5.20 -3.12 -12.34
N VAL A 66 -4.30 -3.33 -11.37
CA VAL A 66 -4.19 -2.46 -10.19
C VAL A 66 -3.74 -1.05 -10.58
N VAL A 67 -2.73 -0.91 -11.45
CA VAL A 67 -2.31 0.41 -11.95
C VAL A 67 -3.43 1.09 -12.72
N GLU A 68 -4.17 0.36 -13.55
CA GLU A 68 -5.31 0.90 -14.29
C GLU A 68 -6.45 1.38 -13.36
N ALA A 69 -6.76 0.61 -12.32
CA ALA A 69 -7.83 0.93 -11.39
C ALA A 69 -7.50 2.08 -10.43
N PHE A 70 -6.25 2.19 -10.00
CA PHE A 70 -5.82 3.13 -8.95
C PHE A 70 -4.97 4.29 -9.45
N GLY A 71 -4.47 4.23 -10.70
CA GLY A 71 -3.70 5.30 -11.33
C GLY A 71 -2.53 5.77 -10.49
N ASP A 72 -2.40 7.09 -10.34
CA ASP A 72 -1.32 7.74 -9.58
C ASP A 72 -1.35 7.47 -8.07
N ALA A 73 -2.38 6.79 -7.53
CA ALA A 73 -2.42 6.44 -6.11
C ALA A 73 -1.49 5.26 -5.75
N VAL A 74 -1.01 4.51 -6.75
CA VAL A 74 -0.16 3.33 -6.58
C VAL A 74 1.10 3.44 -7.43
N GLU A 75 2.23 3.11 -6.84
CA GLU A 75 3.48 2.91 -7.56
C GLU A 75 3.80 1.42 -7.52
N THR A 76 3.99 0.79 -8.67
CA THR A 76 4.30 -0.65 -8.75
C THR A 76 5.70 -0.92 -9.26
N THR A 77 6.44 -1.75 -8.54
CA THR A 77 7.72 -2.30 -8.98
C THR A 77 7.66 -3.82 -9.01
N TYR A 78 8.50 -4.43 -9.83
CA TYR A 78 8.66 -5.88 -9.86
C TYR A 78 10.12 -6.28 -10.08
N VAL A 79 10.46 -7.46 -9.58
CA VAL A 79 11.76 -8.10 -9.78
C VAL A 79 11.48 -9.49 -10.34
N GLU A 80 12.11 -9.81 -11.46
CA GLU A 80 11.98 -11.11 -12.12
C GLU A 80 13.15 -12.04 -11.75
N SER A 81 12.99 -13.33 -12.04
CA SER A 81 14.07 -14.32 -12.02
C SER A 81 14.77 -14.49 -10.65
N VAL A 82 14.03 -14.45 -9.55
CA VAL A 82 14.62 -14.56 -8.19
C VAL A 82 14.53 -15.98 -7.64
N SER A 83 15.61 -16.76 -7.70
CA SER A 83 15.66 -18.11 -7.12
C SER A 83 15.11 -18.22 -5.69
N GLU A 84 14.53 -19.38 -5.36
CA GLU A 84 14.04 -19.67 -4.01
C GLU A 84 15.17 -19.69 -2.96
N GLY A 85 14.81 -19.58 -1.68
CA GLY A 85 15.75 -19.67 -0.57
C GLY A 85 16.50 -18.35 -0.30
N PRO A 86 17.85 -18.33 -0.22
CA PRO A 86 18.61 -17.14 0.18
C PRO A 86 18.44 -15.95 -0.77
N ASP A 87 18.30 -16.20 -2.07
CA ASP A 87 18.12 -15.16 -3.09
C ASP A 87 16.78 -14.44 -2.90
N ALA A 88 15.72 -15.21 -2.66
CA ALA A 88 14.41 -14.70 -2.31
C ALA A 88 14.45 -13.84 -1.03
N GLU A 89 15.10 -14.30 0.05
CA GLU A 89 15.19 -13.50 1.28
C GLU A 89 15.87 -12.15 1.03
N ARG A 90 16.95 -12.13 0.23
CA ARG A 90 17.66 -10.90 -0.12
C ARG A 90 16.79 -9.94 -0.92
N ALA A 91 16.15 -10.44 -1.98
CA ALA A 91 15.30 -9.62 -2.84
C ALA A 91 14.09 -9.06 -2.06
N ILE A 92 13.37 -9.90 -1.30
CA ILE A 92 12.24 -9.47 -0.47
C ILE A 92 12.71 -8.43 0.56
N THR A 93 13.89 -8.61 1.17
CA THR A 93 14.46 -7.65 2.13
C THR A 93 14.75 -6.30 1.48
N GLN A 94 15.26 -6.29 0.25
CA GLN A 94 15.54 -5.05 -0.48
C GLN A 94 14.24 -4.30 -0.78
N MET A 95 13.22 -5.00 -1.27
CA MET A 95 11.92 -4.38 -1.57
C MET A 95 11.23 -3.84 -0.32
N ALA A 96 11.34 -4.54 0.82
CA ALA A 96 10.74 -4.13 2.08
C ALA A 96 11.33 -2.84 2.68
N ARG A 97 12.42 -2.32 2.12
CA ARG A 97 12.96 -1.00 2.52
C ARG A 97 12.20 0.16 1.90
N ASP A 98 11.68 -0.04 0.69
CA ASP A 98 11.16 1.05 -0.14
C ASP A 98 9.65 0.92 -0.45
N HIS A 99 9.00 -0.17 0.00
CA HIS A 99 7.60 -0.48 -0.30
C HIS A 99 6.81 -0.85 0.96
N ASP A 100 5.52 -0.52 0.95
CA ASP A 100 4.61 -0.73 2.07
C ASP A 100 3.84 -2.04 1.99
N LEU A 101 3.65 -2.57 0.77
CA LEU A 101 2.95 -3.82 0.50
C LEU A 101 3.77 -4.67 -0.48
N ILE A 102 4.04 -5.93 -0.13
CA ILE A 102 4.82 -6.87 -0.93
C ILE A 102 4.00 -8.13 -1.22
N PHE A 103 3.85 -8.48 -2.49
CA PHE A 103 3.21 -9.72 -2.91
C PHE A 103 4.24 -10.75 -3.34
N THR A 104 4.32 -11.93 -2.72
CA THR A 104 5.23 -13.01 -3.14
C THR A 104 4.48 -14.11 -3.89
N THR A 105 4.76 -14.29 -5.19
CA THR A 105 3.90 -15.05 -6.12
C THR A 105 4.26 -16.54 -6.31
N SER A 106 5.21 -17.09 -5.56
CA SER A 106 5.57 -18.51 -5.62
C SER A 106 5.50 -19.17 -4.25
N PHE A 107 5.03 -20.42 -4.20
CA PHE A 107 4.95 -21.24 -2.98
C PHE A 107 6.27 -21.27 -2.19
N GLY A 108 7.41 -21.43 -2.87
CA GLY A 108 8.71 -21.56 -2.19
C GLY A 108 9.22 -20.29 -1.50
N TYR A 109 8.54 -19.16 -1.67
CA TYR A 109 8.84 -17.93 -0.95
C TYR A 109 8.28 -17.88 0.47
N MET A 110 7.47 -18.85 0.89
CA MET A 110 6.83 -18.85 2.21
C MET A 110 7.78 -18.55 3.38
N ASN A 111 8.84 -19.36 3.50
CA ASN A 111 9.79 -19.24 4.61
C ASN A 111 10.59 -17.92 4.54
N PRO A 112 11.13 -17.50 3.38
CA PRO A 112 11.70 -16.17 3.20
C PRO A 112 10.76 -15.03 3.58
N THR A 113 9.50 -15.04 3.10
CA THR A 113 8.50 -14.01 3.37
C THR A 113 8.26 -13.86 4.87
N ILE A 114 8.02 -14.97 5.58
CA ILE A 114 7.79 -14.94 7.04
C ILE A 114 9.01 -14.42 7.79
N LYS A 115 10.21 -14.77 7.35
CA LYS A 115 11.46 -14.32 7.99
C LYS A 115 11.68 -12.82 7.79
N VAL A 116 11.41 -12.28 6.60
CA VAL A 116 11.53 -10.84 6.33
C VAL A 116 10.42 -10.06 7.02
N ALA A 117 9.18 -10.56 7.00
CA ALA A 117 8.04 -9.93 7.64
C ALA A 117 8.23 -9.73 9.15
N LYS A 118 8.97 -10.64 9.82
CA LYS A 118 9.38 -10.46 11.22
C LYS A 118 10.30 -9.25 11.43
N LYS A 119 11.13 -8.91 10.45
CA LYS A 119 12.04 -7.74 10.50
C LYS A 119 11.33 -6.44 10.14
N PHE A 120 10.38 -6.49 9.19
CA PHE A 120 9.67 -5.31 8.67
C PHE A 120 8.20 -5.29 9.11
N LYS A 121 7.96 -4.99 10.38
CA LYS A 121 6.61 -5.02 10.98
C LYS A 121 5.59 -4.03 10.39
N LYS A 122 6.08 -2.94 9.78
CA LYS A 122 5.24 -1.93 9.15
C LYS A 122 4.80 -2.32 7.73
N VAL A 123 5.62 -3.11 7.05
CA VAL A 123 5.34 -3.60 5.69
C VAL A 123 4.34 -4.75 5.76
N LYS A 124 3.38 -4.73 4.85
CA LYS A 124 2.38 -5.78 4.67
C LYS A 124 2.87 -6.76 3.60
N PHE A 125 2.62 -8.03 3.82
CA PHE A 125 3.03 -9.10 2.92
C PHE A 125 1.82 -9.95 2.53
N GLU A 126 1.74 -10.32 1.26
CA GLU A 126 0.71 -11.19 0.69
C GLU A 126 1.43 -12.34 -0.01
N HIS A 127 1.24 -13.57 0.47
CA HIS A 127 1.95 -14.72 -0.07
C HIS A 127 1.02 -15.67 -0.82
N ALA A 128 1.32 -15.92 -2.09
CA ALA A 128 0.60 -16.82 -2.96
C ALA A 128 0.78 -18.29 -2.55
N THR A 129 -0.32 -19.03 -2.49
CA THR A 129 -0.41 -20.50 -2.30
C THR A 129 0.12 -21.06 -0.98
N GLY A 130 0.80 -20.26 -0.17
CA GLY A 130 1.30 -20.67 1.13
C GLY A 130 0.26 -20.71 2.23
N TYR A 131 0.66 -21.24 3.38
CA TYR A 131 -0.20 -21.42 4.55
C TYR A 131 0.31 -20.73 5.82
N GLN A 132 1.59 -20.35 5.87
CA GLN A 132 2.13 -19.63 7.02
C GLN A 132 1.65 -18.18 7.04
N ARG A 133 1.23 -17.70 8.20
CA ARG A 133 0.73 -16.34 8.43
C ARG A 133 1.43 -15.68 9.62
N ALA A 134 1.35 -14.35 9.66
CA ALA A 134 1.79 -13.50 10.76
C ALA A 134 0.93 -12.22 10.77
N ASP A 135 1.07 -11.36 11.78
CA ASP A 135 0.25 -10.13 11.91
C ASP A 135 0.31 -9.19 10.69
N ASN A 136 1.41 -9.25 9.94
CA ASN A 136 1.63 -8.49 8.71
C ASN A 136 1.80 -9.38 7.48
N VAL A 137 1.41 -10.66 7.54
CA VAL A 137 1.49 -11.61 6.42
C VAL A 137 0.14 -12.29 6.23
N ALA A 138 -0.51 -11.98 5.12
CA ALA A 138 -1.66 -12.70 4.63
C ALA A 138 -1.26 -13.69 3.52
N THR A 139 -2.15 -14.64 3.27
CA THR A 139 -1.96 -15.68 2.24
C THR A 139 -3.18 -15.72 1.34
N TYR A 140 -2.94 -15.91 0.05
CA TYR A 140 -3.98 -15.98 -0.97
C TYR A 140 -3.70 -17.14 -1.93
N ALA A 141 -4.75 -17.80 -2.41
CA ALA A 141 -4.65 -18.87 -3.39
C ALA A 141 -5.94 -18.94 -4.21
N ALA A 142 -5.84 -19.34 -5.48
CA ALA A 142 -7.02 -19.70 -6.25
C ALA A 142 -7.41 -21.16 -5.96
N ARG A 143 -8.68 -21.50 -6.21
CA ARG A 143 -9.18 -22.87 -6.08
C ARG A 143 -8.84 -23.70 -7.31
N PHE A 144 -7.55 -23.88 -7.56
CA PHE A 144 -7.05 -24.55 -8.77
C PHE A 144 -7.63 -25.96 -8.96
N TYR A 145 -7.98 -26.64 -7.87
CA TYR A 145 -8.57 -27.98 -7.90
C TYR A 145 -9.96 -28.00 -8.56
N GLU A 146 -10.73 -26.92 -8.53
CA GLU A 146 -12.03 -26.84 -9.21
C GLU A 146 -11.83 -26.87 -10.73
N GLY A 147 -10.85 -26.11 -11.24
CA GLY A 147 -10.46 -26.18 -12.65
C GLY A 147 -9.90 -27.54 -13.05
N ARG A 148 -9.06 -28.15 -12.18
CA ARG A 148 -8.54 -29.50 -12.41
C ARG A 148 -9.64 -30.55 -12.50
N HIS A 149 -10.65 -30.48 -11.64
CA HIS A 149 -11.78 -31.40 -11.66
C HIS A 149 -12.57 -31.35 -12.98
N LEU A 150 -12.65 -30.17 -13.61
CA LEU A 150 -13.35 -29.99 -14.88
C LEU A 150 -12.57 -30.54 -16.09
N ILE A 151 -11.24 -30.58 -16.03
CA ILE A 151 -10.39 -30.99 -17.16
C ILE A 151 -10.05 -32.50 -17.18
N GLY A 152 -10.42 -33.25 -16.14
CA GLY A 152 -10.22 -34.70 -16.03
C GLY A 152 -8.93 -35.09 -15.32
#